data_AF-A0AAE3IJS7-F1
#
_entry.id   AF-A0AAE3IJS7-F1
#
_cell.length_a   1.000
_cell.length_b   1.000
_cell.length_c   1.000
_cell.angle_alpha   90.00
_cell.angle_beta   90.00
_cell.angle_gamma   90.00
#
_symmetry.space_group_name_H-M   'P 1'
#
loop_
_entity.id
_entity.type
_entity.pdbx_description
1 polymer ?
#
loop_
_entity_poly.entity_id
_entity_poly.type
_entity_poly.pdbx_seq_one_letter_code
_entity_poly.pdbx_strand_id
1 'polypeptide(L)'
;MLESPIKVYNFEVEDFHTYFVGENGIFVHNGCGDNSWNDYQKEHAGEGKNRSELAAEYNATKPVKSTNSKGKVHGNSLDYEGTNYGYELKDRTTGETLKYGESIDPQKRYSQAELDRYNADMYIQVQGSKREIHNWQHEKILDYMYVTDQHPLLNKSLW
;
A
#
# COMPACT_ATOMS: atom_id res chain seq x y z
N MET A 1 18.30 -9.79 -31.30
CA MET A 1 19.01 -8.57 -30.83
C MET A 1 18.28 -7.38 -31.42
N LEU A 2 18.13 -6.27 -30.68
CA LEU A 2 17.50 -5.05 -31.20
C LEU A 2 18.39 -4.43 -32.28
N GLU A 3 17.80 -3.97 -33.38
CA GLU A 3 18.52 -3.41 -34.53
C GLU A 3 19.14 -2.02 -34.25
N SER A 4 18.75 -1.36 -33.15
CA SER A 4 19.31 -0.08 -32.73
C SER A 4 19.28 0.07 -31.20
N PRO A 5 20.22 0.84 -30.61
CA PRO A 5 20.28 1.06 -29.17
C PRO A 5 19.08 1.88 -28.68
N ILE A 6 18.38 1.35 -27.67
CA ILE A 6 17.25 2.01 -27.02
C ILE A 6 17.75 2.82 -25.84
N LYS A 7 17.34 4.09 -25.75
CA LYS A 7 17.61 4.95 -24.60
C LYS A 7 16.64 4.58 -23.48
N VAL A 8 17.17 4.07 -22.38
CA VAL A 8 16.39 3.71 -21.19
C VAL A 8 16.56 4.80 -20.13
N TYR A 9 15.46 5.19 -19.50
CA TYR A 9 15.44 6.16 -18.40
C TYR A 9 15.05 5.44 -17.12
N ASN A 10 15.89 5.56 -16.09
CA ASN A 10 15.58 5.13 -14.73
C ASN A 10 15.31 6.39 -13.90
N PHE A 11 14.21 6.41 -13.16
CA PHE A 11 13.91 7.46 -12.21
C PHE A 11 13.75 6.84 -10.82
N GLU A 12 14.36 7.46 -9.83
CA GLU A 12 14.17 7.08 -8.43
C GLU A 12 12.92 7.80 -7.92
N VAL A 13 11.96 7.03 -7.41
CA VAL A 13 10.78 7.57 -6.75
C VAL A 13 11.03 7.50 -5.25
N GLU A 14 11.08 8.65 -4.58
CA GLU A 14 11.18 8.70 -3.12
C GLU A 14 9.85 8.27 -2.47
N ASP A 15 9.96 7.55 -1.35
CA ASP A 15 8.88 7.10 -0.45
C ASP A 15 7.78 6.18 -1.00
N PHE A 16 7.62 6.08 -2.32
CA PHE A 16 6.67 5.18 -2.97
C PHE A 16 7.40 4.27 -3.96
N HIS A 17 7.70 3.03 -3.55
CA HIS A 17 8.25 2.00 -4.44
C HIS A 17 7.20 1.44 -5.41
N THR A 18 6.20 2.23 -5.79
CA THR A 18 5.10 1.83 -6.64
C THR A 18 4.69 3.00 -7.51
N TYR A 19 4.72 2.83 -8.82
CA TYR A 19 4.40 3.87 -9.78
C TYR A 19 3.77 3.27 -11.04
N PHE A 20 3.00 4.10 -11.74
CA PHE A 20 2.42 3.74 -13.03
C PHE A 20 3.37 4.15 -14.16
N VAL A 21 3.63 3.26 -15.12
CA VAL A 21 4.45 3.56 -16.30
C VAL A 21 3.64 3.41 -17.57
N GLY A 22 3.81 4.36 -18.49
CA GLY A 22 3.20 4.36 -19.81
C GLY A 22 1.72 4.78 -19.83
N GLU A 23 1.19 4.98 -21.02
CA GLU A 23 -0.20 5.44 -21.24
C GLU A 23 -1.25 4.45 -20.71
N ASN A 24 -0.91 3.17 -20.64
CA ASN A 24 -1.77 2.10 -20.13
C ASN A 24 -1.73 1.97 -18.59
N GLY A 25 -0.90 2.76 -17.90
CA GLY A 25 -0.79 2.71 -16.45
C GLY A 25 -0.36 1.33 -15.93
N ILE A 26 0.78 0.83 -16.40
CA ILE A 26 1.33 -0.43 -15.89
C ILE A 26 1.77 -0.22 -14.44
N PHE A 27 1.25 -1.03 -13.53
CA PHE A 27 1.61 -0.99 -12.12
C PHE A 27 2.98 -1.63 -11.90
N VAL A 28 3.97 -0.80 -11.57
CA VAL A 28 5.36 -1.23 -11.37
C VAL A 28 5.75 -1.04 -9.92
N HIS A 29 6.33 -2.07 -9.32
CA HIS A 29 7.00 -1.97 -8.03
C HIS A 29 8.51 -1.89 -8.25
N ASN A 30 9.16 -0.85 -7.74
CA ASN A 30 10.61 -0.86 -7.62
C ASN A 30 10.96 -1.86 -6.53
N GLY A 31 11.48 -3.03 -6.93
CA GLY A 31 11.73 -4.13 -5.99
C GLY A 31 12.56 -3.68 -4.80
N CYS A 32 11.96 -3.75 -3.61
CA CYS A 32 12.66 -3.70 -2.33
C CYS A 32 12.33 -4.99 -1.59
N GLY A 33 13.31 -5.87 -1.49
CA GLY A 33 13.22 -7.15 -0.82
C GLY A 33 14.51 -7.91 -1.03
N ASP A 34 14.96 -8.62 -0.02
CA ASP A 34 15.96 -9.65 -0.19
C ASP A 34 15.35 -10.78 -1.04
N ASN A 35 16.11 -11.35 -1.98
CA ASN A 35 15.67 -12.48 -2.82
C ASN A 35 15.52 -13.79 -2.02
N SER A 36 15.53 -13.70 -0.70
CA SER A 36 15.51 -14.82 0.23
C SER A 36 14.26 -15.68 0.09
N TRP A 37 13.12 -15.12 -0.34
CA TRP A 37 11.94 -15.90 -0.72
C TRP A 37 12.19 -16.74 -1.99
N ASN A 38 12.79 -16.16 -3.02
CA ASN A 38 13.12 -16.88 -4.25
C ASN A 38 14.17 -17.98 -4.00
N ASP A 39 15.12 -17.72 -3.10
CA ASP A 39 16.14 -18.71 -2.74
C ASP A 39 15.55 -19.83 -1.88
N TYR A 40 14.68 -19.50 -0.92
CA TYR A 40 13.91 -20.50 -0.15
C TYR A 40 13.05 -21.39 -1.05
N GLN A 41 12.38 -20.81 -2.06
CA GLN A 41 11.61 -21.59 -3.04
C GLN A 41 12.49 -22.57 -3.85
N LYS A 42 13.73 -22.21 -4.14
CA LYS A 42 14.68 -23.10 -4.84
C LYS A 42 15.22 -24.19 -3.92
N GLU A 43 15.52 -23.85 -2.67
CA GLU A 43 16.02 -24.80 -1.66
C GLU A 43 15.00 -25.91 -1.36
N HIS A 44 13.71 -25.58 -1.35
CA HIS A 44 12.61 -26.52 -1.11
C HIS A 44 11.96 -27.05 -2.40
N ALA A 45 12.59 -26.83 -3.56
CA ALA A 45 12.10 -27.34 -4.83
C ALA A 45 12.16 -28.88 -4.85
N GLY A 46 10.99 -29.52 -5.00
CA GLY A 46 10.87 -30.98 -5.02
C GLY A 46 10.31 -31.60 -3.73
N GLU A 47 10.04 -30.81 -2.69
CA GLU A 47 9.42 -31.31 -1.44
C GLU A 47 7.90 -31.58 -1.55
N GLY A 48 7.30 -31.34 -2.72
CA GLY A 48 5.86 -31.54 -2.95
C GLY A 48 4.95 -30.52 -2.25
N LYS A 49 5.52 -29.55 -1.52
CA LYS A 49 4.79 -28.45 -0.89
C LYS A 49 4.28 -27.46 -1.93
N ASN A 50 3.07 -26.97 -1.72
CA ASN A 50 2.51 -25.90 -2.53
C ASN A 50 3.03 -24.52 -2.07
N ARG A 51 2.84 -23.51 -2.92
CA ARG A 51 3.35 -22.15 -2.67
C ARG A 51 2.84 -21.54 -1.36
N SER A 52 1.61 -21.85 -0.96
CA SER A 52 1.00 -21.34 0.28
C SER A 52 1.63 -21.97 1.52
N GLU A 53 1.94 -23.27 1.46
CA GLU A 53 2.62 -24.00 2.54
C GLU A 53 4.05 -23.48 2.73
N LEU A 54 4.79 -23.34 1.62
CA LEU A 54 6.13 -22.73 1.65
C LEU A 54 6.08 -21.31 2.21
N ALA A 55 5.06 -20.52 1.86
CA ALA A 55 4.95 -19.14 2.33
C ALA A 55 4.66 -19.09 3.83
N ALA A 56 3.81 -19.98 4.33
CA ALA A 56 3.54 -20.09 5.77
C ALA A 56 4.80 -20.49 6.56
N GLU A 57 5.57 -21.47 6.09
CA GLU A 57 6.82 -21.92 6.72
C GLU A 57 7.91 -20.83 6.71
N TYR A 58 8.08 -20.16 5.56
CA TYR A 58 9.02 -19.06 5.42
C TYR A 58 8.68 -17.87 6.33
N ASN A 59 7.39 -17.48 6.37
CA ASN A 59 6.92 -16.41 7.24
C ASN A 59 7.01 -16.77 8.73
N ALA A 60 6.94 -18.07 9.09
CA ALA A 60 7.10 -18.52 10.46
C ALA A 60 8.57 -18.49 10.93
N THR A 61 9.53 -18.62 10.02
CA THR A 61 10.97 -18.76 10.34
C THR A 61 11.78 -17.48 10.18
N LYS A 62 11.25 -16.48 9.44
CA LYS A 62 11.91 -15.19 9.21
C LYS A 62 10.98 -14.02 9.55
N PRO A 63 11.13 -13.34 10.70
CA PRO A 63 10.57 -12.01 10.89
C PRO A 63 11.48 -11.00 10.17
N VAL A 64 11.77 -11.21 8.87
CA VAL A 64 12.52 -10.22 8.11
C VAL A 64 11.53 -9.12 7.77
N LYS A 65 11.55 -8.05 8.57
CA LYS A 65 10.87 -6.81 8.23
C LYS A 65 11.31 -6.47 6.81
N SER A 66 10.37 -6.28 5.88
CA SER A 66 10.71 -5.88 4.52
C SER A 66 11.40 -4.51 4.57
N THR A 67 12.73 -4.54 4.46
CA THR A 67 13.59 -3.36 4.55
C THR A 67 14.20 -3.06 3.20
N ASN A 68 14.42 -1.78 2.91
CA ASN A 68 15.21 -1.38 1.76
C ASN A 68 16.70 -1.75 1.93
N SER A 69 17.53 -1.49 0.91
CA SER A 69 18.97 -1.76 0.91
C SER A 69 19.77 -1.06 2.03
N LYS A 70 19.14 -0.18 2.82
CA LYS A 70 19.72 0.51 3.98
C LYS A 70 19.17 -0.02 5.31
N GLY A 71 18.39 -1.10 5.31
CA GLY A 71 17.78 -1.68 6.52
C GLY A 71 16.59 -0.88 7.08
N LYS A 72 16.02 0.06 6.31
CA LYS A 72 14.84 0.84 6.73
C LYS A 72 13.56 0.15 6.28
N VAL A 73 12.64 -0.08 7.22
CA VAL A 73 11.30 -0.61 6.93
C VAL A 73 10.49 0.43 6.14
N HIS A 74 9.85 0.01 5.07
CA HIS A 74 9.05 0.88 4.23
C HIS A 74 7.75 1.34 4.93
N GLY A 75 7.29 2.56 4.66
CA GLY A 75 6.09 3.14 5.29
C GLY A 75 4.78 2.36 5.02
N ASN A 76 4.74 1.62 3.90
CA ASN A 76 3.60 0.76 3.57
C ASN A 76 3.69 -0.65 4.20
N SER A 77 4.80 -0.99 4.86
CA SER A 77 4.94 -2.29 5.53
C SER A 77 4.11 -2.31 6.80
N LEU A 78 3.36 -3.39 7.07
CA LEU A 78 2.68 -3.59 8.36
C LEU A 78 3.63 -3.62 9.57
N ASP A 79 4.94 -3.71 9.30
CA ASP A 79 6.01 -3.66 10.30
C ASP A 79 6.66 -2.26 10.41
N TYR A 80 6.12 -1.24 9.74
CA TYR A 80 6.58 0.13 9.88
C TYR A 80 6.40 0.60 11.32
N GLU A 81 7.51 0.97 11.95
CA GLU A 81 7.55 1.36 13.37
C GLU A 81 7.14 2.82 13.61
N GLY A 82 6.99 3.62 12.55
CA GLY A 82 6.55 5.01 12.68
C GLY A 82 5.03 5.12 12.85
N THR A 83 4.61 6.29 13.32
CA THR A 83 3.19 6.62 13.46
C THR A 83 2.52 6.68 12.09
N ASN A 84 1.38 6.02 11.98
CA ASN A 84 0.46 6.11 10.86
C ASN A 84 -0.85 6.75 11.34
N TYR A 85 -1.59 7.36 10.42
CA TYR A 85 -2.82 8.08 10.74
C TYR A 85 -3.97 7.56 9.88
N GLY A 86 -5.07 7.21 10.53
CA GLY A 86 -6.34 6.93 9.87
C GLY A 86 -7.11 8.23 9.65
N TYR A 87 -7.58 8.45 8.43
CA TYR A 87 -8.34 9.64 8.05
C TYR A 87 -9.64 9.29 7.33
N GLU A 88 -10.56 10.24 7.39
CA GLU A 88 -11.81 10.25 6.64
C GLU A 88 -11.80 11.45 5.68
N LEU A 89 -12.14 11.24 4.41
CA LEU A 89 -12.52 12.31 3.50
C LEU A 89 -14.03 12.46 3.52
N LYS A 90 -14.51 13.68 3.71
CA LYS A 90 -15.94 13.99 3.69
C LYS A 90 -16.25 15.04 2.64
N ASP A 91 -17.40 14.90 1.98
CA ASP A 91 -17.91 15.94 1.10
C ASP A 91 -18.19 17.22 1.91
N ARG A 92 -17.72 18.36 1.43
CA ARG A 92 -17.82 19.67 2.11
C ARG A 92 -19.26 20.16 2.26
N THR A 93 -20.14 19.73 1.37
CA THR A 93 -21.53 20.21 1.28
C THR A 93 -22.48 19.26 1.99
N THR A 94 -22.39 17.96 1.72
CA THR A 94 -23.31 16.96 2.30
C THR A 94 -22.80 16.38 3.61
N GLY A 95 -21.48 16.44 3.85
CA GLY A 95 -20.83 15.76 4.96
C GLY A 95 -20.76 14.25 4.79
N GLU A 96 -21.10 13.72 3.61
CA GLU A 96 -21.04 12.29 3.32
C GLU A 96 -19.60 11.80 3.29
N THR A 97 -19.40 10.58 3.78
CA THR A 97 -18.09 9.92 3.76
C THR A 97 -17.73 9.52 2.34
N LEU A 98 -16.69 10.14 1.80
CA LEU A 98 -16.14 9.85 0.48
C LEU A 98 -15.08 8.75 0.55
N LYS A 99 -14.30 8.70 1.64
CA LYS A 99 -13.19 7.77 1.79
C LYS A 99 -12.78 7.52 3.23
N TYR A 100 -12.43 6.27 3.54
CA TYR A 100 -11.51 5.94 4.64
C TYR A 100 -10.13 5.57 4.09
N GLY A 101 -9.09 6.14 4.70
CA GLY A 101 -7.72 5.93 4.26
C GLY A 101 -6.70 6.05 5.40
N GLU A 102 -5.46 5.68 5.09
CA GLU A 102 -4.35 5.79 6.00
C GLU A 102 -3.15 6.49 5.36
N SER A 103 -2.36 7.23 6.15
CA SER A 103 -1.15 7.89 5.70
C SER A 103 -0.18 8.14 6.85
N ILE A 104 1.12 7.98 6.60
CA ILE A 104 2.19 8.40 7.53
C ILE A 104 2.42 9.91 7.48
N ASP A 105 1.97 10.58 6.41
CA ASP A 105 2.01 12.02 6.24
C ASP A 105 0.67 12.50 5.63
N PRO A 106 -0.36 12.73 6.46
CA PRO A 106 -1.68 13.10 5.96
C PRO A 106 -1.71 14.47 5.26
N GLN A 107 -0.87 15.41 5.70
CA GLN A 107 -0.84 16.77 5.14
C GLN A 107 -0.36 16.80 3.70
N LYS A 108 0.52 15.87 3.30
CA LYS A 108 1.01 15.75 1.93
C LYS A 108 0.24 14.70 1.11
N ARG A 109 -0.70 13.98 1.71
CA ARG A 109 -1.36 12.84 1.06
C ARG A 109 -2.20 13.25 -0.15
N TYR A 110 -2.85 14.40 -0.08
CA TYR A 110 -3.61 14.99 -1.17
C TYR A 110 -3.19 16.43 -1.37
N SER A 111 -3.07 16.84 -2.63
CA SER A 111 -2.98 18.26 -2.96
C SER A 111 -4.32 18.96 -2.70
N GLN A 112 -4.29 20.27 -2.44
CA GLN A 112 -5.52 21.05 -2.28
C GLN A 112 -6.40 20.98 -3.55
N ALA A 113 -5.79 20.98 -4.74
CA ALA A 113 -6.52 20.87 -6.00
C ALA A 113 -7.24 19.51 -6.17
N GLU A 114 -6.69 18.42 -5.63
CA GLU A 114 -7.38 17.12 -5.61
C GLU A 114 -8.55 17.10 -4.63
N LEU A 115 -8.36 17.65 -3.43
CA LEU A 115 -9.44 17.80 -2.45
C LEU A 115 -10.57 18.66 -3.02
N ASP A 116 -10.24 19.77 -3.68
CA ASP A 116 -11.22 20.64 -4.35
C ASP A 116 -11.92 19.92 -5.51
N ARG A 117 -11.22 19.10 -6.30
CA ARG A 117 -11.82 18.29 -7.38
C ARG A 117 -12.91 17.35 -6.87
N TYR A 118 -12.73 16.78 -5.67
CA TYR A 118 -13.70 15.88 -5.05
C TYR A 118 -14.64 16.58 -4.08
N ASN A 119 -14.62 17.92 -3.99
CA ASN A 119 -15.36 18.69 -2.99
C ASN A 119 -15.15 18.16 -1.57
N ALA A 120 -13.91 17.81 -1.21
CA ALA A 120 -13.61 17.02 -0.03
C ALA A 120 -12.76 17.78 1.01
N ASP A 121 -13.01 17.49 2.29
CA ASP A 121 -12.14 17.84 3.41
C ASP A 121 -11.62 16.57 4.11
N MET A 122 -10.37 16.61 4.58
CA MET A 122 -9.75 15.51 5.32
C MET A 122 -9.85 15.73 6.82
N TYR A 123 -10.25 14.68 7.54
CA TYR A 123 -10.30 14.63 8.99
C TYR A 123 -9.46 13.47 9.50
N ILE A 124 -8.49 13.76 10.37
CA ILE A 124 -7.73 12.71 11.07
C ILE A 124 -8.61 12.14 12.17
N GLN A 125 -8.80 10.83 12.17
CA GLN A 125 -9.69 10.13 13.09
C GLN A 125 -8.89 9.42 14.19
N VAL A 126 -7.81 8.75 13.82
CA VAL A 126 -6.98 7.93 14.73
C VAL A 126 -5.51 7.98 14.33
N GLN A 127 -4.62 7.64 15.26
CA GLN A 127 -3.20 7.43 14.99
C GLN A 127 -2.71 6.18 15.75
N GLY A 128 -1.71 5.50 15.21
CA GLY A 128 -1.21 4.26 15.79
C GLY A 128 -0.14 3.60 14.92
N SER A 129 0.15 2.33 15.19
CA SER A 129 1.02 1.55 14.32
C SER A 129 0.39 1.34 12.94
N LYS A 130 1.24 1.07 11.94
CA LYS A 130 0.77 0.78 10.57
C LYS A 130 -0.25 -0.35 10.53
N ARG A 131 -0.07 -1.39 11.36
CA ARG A 131 -1.00 -2.53 11.45
C ARG A 131 -2.35 -2.16 12.04
N GLU A 132 -2.36 -1.41 13.14
CA GLU A 132 -3.62 -0.97 13.77
C GLU A 132 -4.42 -0.07 12.85
N ILE A 133 -3.77 0.89 12.20
CA ILE A 133 -4.44 1.82 11.28
C ILE A 133 -4.92 1.13 10.00
N HIS A 134 -4.17 0.15 9.50
CA HIS A 134 -4.57 -0.66 8.36
C HIS A 134 -5.84 -1.47 8.67
N ASN A 135 -5.88 -2.13 9.84
CA ASN A 135 -7.07 -2.85 10.29
C ASN A 135 -8.26 -1.91 10.52
N TRP A 136 -8.02 -0.74 11.14
CA TRP A 136 -9.04 0.28 11.33
C TRP A 136 -9.65 0.74 10.01
N GLN A 137 -8.83 0.99 8.98
CA GLN A 137 -9.31 1.39 7.66
C GLN A 137 -10.22 0.31 7.08
N HIS A 138 -9.81 -0.96 7.16
CA HIS A 138 -10.58 -2.10 6.67
C HIS A 138 -11.93 -2.22 7.39
N GLU A 139 -11.94 -2.16 8.73
CA GLU A 139 -13.17 -2.19 9.54
C GLU A 139 -14.12 -1.05 9.18
N LYS A 140 -13.62 0.17 8.98
CA LYS A 140 -14.46 1.32 8.59
C LYS A 140 -15.10 1.17 7.22
N ILE A 141 -14.40 0.56 6.26
CA ILE A 141 -14.99 0.28 4.94
C ILE A 141 -16.07 -0.81 5.06
N LEU A 142 -15.83 -1.85 5.88
CA LEU A 142 -16.83 -2.90 6.13
C LEU A 142 -18.08 -2.35 6.82
N ASP A 143 -17.93 -1.54 7.86
CA ASP A 143 -19.04 -0.90 8.58
C ASP A 143 -19.88 -0.04 7.62
N TYR A 144 -19.23 0.74 6.76
CA TYR A 144 -19.90 1.56 5.76
C TYR A 144 -20.69 0.70 4.77
N MET A 145 -20.10 -0.39 4.27
CA MET A 145 -20.75 -1.32 3.36
C MET A 145 -21.92 -2.06 4.02
N TYR A 146 -21.81 -2.39 5.30
CA TYR A 146 -22.89 -3.04 6.04
C TYR A 146 -24.17 -2.18 6.06
N VAL A 147 -24.01 -0.85 6.10
CA VAL A 147 -25.15 0.09 6.16
C VAL A 147 -25.64 0.49 4.76
N THR A 148 -24.75 0.60 3.79
CA THR A 148 -25.05 1.21 2.47
C THR A 148 -25.09 0.20 1.32
N ASP A 149 -24.63 -1.03 1.54
CA ASP A 149 -24.39 -2.07 0.52
C ASP A 149 -23.43 -1.61 -0.62
N GLN A 150 -22.63 -0.56 -0.36
CA GLN A 150 -21.70 0.03 -1.31
C GLN A 150 -20.40 0.47 -0.63
N HIS A 151 -19.30 0.57 -1.37
CA HIS A 151 -18.09 1.20 -0.88
C HIS A 151 -18.28 2.73 -0.78
N PRO A 152 -17.53 3.42 0.11
CA PRO A 152 -17.36 4.87 -0.03
C PRO A 152 -16.87 5.21 -1.44
N LEU A 153 -17.34 6.31 -2.01
CA LEU A 153 -17.16 6.67 -3.43
C LEU A 153 -15.71 6.55 -3.92
N LEU A 154 -14.73 6.86 -3.07
CA LEU A 154 -13.30 6.89 -3.42
C LEU A 154 -12.51 5.67 -2.87
N ASN A 155 -13.18 4.67 -2.30
CA ASN A 155 -12.60 3.37 -1.98
C ASN A 155 -12.95 2.37 -3.10
N LYS A 156 -11.94 1.99 -3.91
CA LYS A 156 -12.13 1.06 -5.06
C LYS A 156 -12.10 -0.42 -4.67
N SER A 157 -11.77 -0.71 -3.42
CA SER A 157 -11.57 -2.05 -2.86
C SER A 157 -11.63 -1.97 -1.32
N LEU A 158 -11.72 -3.14 -0.69
CA LEU A 158 -11.59 -3.32 0.76
C LEU A 158 -10.15 -3.12 1.29
N TRP A 159 -9.17 -3.04 0.36
CA TRP A 159 -7.74 -3.00 0.60
C TRP A 159 -7.09 -1.96 -0.30
#